data_AF-A0A8T7J701-F1
#
_entry.id   AF-A0A8T7J701-F1
#
_cell.length_a   1.000
_cell.length_b   1.000
_cell.length_c   1.000
_cell.angle_alpha   90.00
_cell.angle_beta   90.00
_cell.angle_gamma   90.00
#
_symmetry.space_group_name_H-M   'P 1'
#
loop_
_entity.id
_entity.type
_entity.pdbx_description
1 polymer ?
#
loop_
_entity_poly.entity_id
_entity_poly.type
_entity_poly.pdbx_seq_one_letter_code
_entity_poly.pdbx_strand_id
1 'polypeptide(L)'
;MERIPIALRSKGFSLIELMIALAIISILSSIAIPQYRNYITKAKLTEAFLAVAPIKFGLVEYVSVNGSTAGLAGKTWSAVLKELGVSVNFFGDNSRYVKNFWWNNTKSEIRVSFTDNLPEANGRYLVMRADLDSGAFRWRCLSSTTYSLALPAEYLPTSCQ
;
A
#
# COMPACT_ATOMS: atom_id res chain seq x y z
N MET A 1 -53.34 41.60 21.98
CA MET A 1 -52.43 40.47 21.70
C MET A 1 -51.03 41.05 21.57
N GLU A 2 -50.38 41.28 22.71
CA GLU A 2 -49.07 41.95 22.79
C GLU A 2 -47.99 40.89 22.57
N ARG A 3 -47.20 41.02 21.50
CA ARG A 3 -46.10 40.09 21.23
C ARG A 3 -44.92 40.46 22.11
N ILE A 4 -44.60 39.62 23.09
CA ILE A 4 -43.39 39.74 23.91
C ILE A 4 -42.18 39.44 23.02
N PRO A 5 -41.26 40.40 22.78
CA PRO A 5 -40.03 40.13 22.04
C PRO A 5 -39.07 39.33 22.92
N ILE A 6 -38.75 38.10 22.51
CA ILE A 6 -37.74 37.27 23.16
C ILE A 6 -36.37 37.76 22.68
N ALA A 7 -35.75 38.69 23.41
CA ALA A 7 -34.39 39.13 23.15
C ALA A 7 -33.40 38.02 23.57
N LEU A 8 -32.97 37.19 22.62
CA LEU A 8 -31.88 36.24 22.83
C LEU A 8 -30.57 37.02 22.98
N ARG A 9 -30.05 37.15 24.20
CA ARG A 9 -28.71 37.71 24.45
C ARG A 9 -27.66 36.84 23.73
N SER A 10 -27.07 37.38 22.66
CA SER A 10 -25.86 36.83 22.05
C SER A 10 -24.69 36.96 23.03
N LYS A 11 -24.43 35.91 23.81
CA LYS A 11 -23.14 35.75 24.50
C LYS A 11 -22.09 35.40 23.46
N GLY A 12 -21.27 36.38 23.07
CA GLY A 12 -20.10 36.14 22.22
C GLY A 12 -19.02 35.38 22.98
N PHE A 13 -18.26 34.55 22.27
CA PHE A 13 -17.05 33.91 22.80
C PHE A 13 -15.99 34.97 23.12
N SER A 14 -15.26 34.82 24.22
CA SER A 14 -14.14 35.71 24.52
C SER A 14 -12.97 35.45 23.59
N LEU A 15 -12.26 36.50 23.18
CA LEU A 15 -11.04 36.37 22.39
C LEU A 15 -9.99 35.50 23.12
N ILE A 16 -9.95 35.57 24.45
CA ILE A 16 -9.02 34.76 25.25
C ILE A 16 -9.40 33.27 25.25
N GLU A 17 -10.70 32.96 25.25
CA GLU A 17 -11.17 31.57 25.15
C GLU A 17 -10.80 30.98 23.80
N LEU A 18 -10.94 31.76 22.72
CA LEU A 18 -10.51 31.34 21.39
C LEU A 18 -8.99 31.11 21.32
N MET A 19 -8.19 32.01 21.89
CA MET A 19 -6.73 31.87 21.86
C MET A 19 -6.25 30.63 22.62
N ILE A 20 -6.85 30.32 23.78
CA ILE A 20 -6.50 29.11 24.54
C ILE A 20 -6.94 27.85 23.79
N ALA A 21 -8.16 27.85 23.22
CA ALA A 21 -8.63 26.72 22.42
C ALA A 21 -7.70 26.44 21.23
N LEU A 22 -7.27 27.48 20.50
CA LEU A 22 -6.33 27.35 19.39
C LEU A 22 -4.95 26.86 19.85
N ALA A 23 -4.48 27.30 21.01
CA ALA A 23 -3.21 26.84 21.57
C ALA A 23 -3.22 25.33 21.87
N ILE A 24 -4.34 24.80 22.38
CA ILE A 24 -4.47 23.36 22.66
C ILE A 24 -4.58 22.58 21.35
N ILE A 25 -5.40 23.04 20.40
CA ILE A 25 -5.60 22.37 19.10
C ILE A 25 -4.28 22.31 18.31
N SER A 26 -3.46 23.36 18.35
CA SER A 26 -2.18 23.38 17.62
C SER A 26 -1.19 22.33 18.13
N ILE A 27 -1.11 22.16 19.45
CA ILE A 27 -0.24 21.14 20.08
C ILE A 27 -0.71 19.74 19.69
N LEU A 28 -2.01 19.44 19.86
CA LEU A 28 -2.57 18.11 19.54
C LEU A 28 -2.43 17.77 18.05
N SER A 29 -2.68 18.76 17.18
CA SER A 29 -2.60 18.61 15.72
C SER A 29 -1.19 18.26 15.25
N SER A 30 -0.14 18.82 15.90
CA SER A 30 1.25 18.57 15.52
C SER A 30 1.66 17.08 15.61
N ILE A 31 1.05 16.32 16.52
CA ILE A 31 1.30 14.89 16.73
C ILE A 31 0.28 14.04 15.95
N ALA A 32 -0.99 14.44 15.95
CA ALA A 32 -2.08 13.67 15.36
C ALA A 32 -1.99 13.59 13.83
N ILE A 33 -1.65 14.69 13.15
CA ILE A 33 -1.58 14.72 11.68
C ILE A 33 -0.53 13.74 11.11
N PRO A 34 0.75 13.75 11.52
CA PRO A 34 1.74 12.83 10.95
C PRO A 34 1.39 11.37 11.24
N GLN A 35 0.89 11.07 12.45
CA GLN A 35 0.48 9.72 12.81
C GLN A 35 -0.71 9.24 11.96
N TYR A 36 -1.73 10.09 11.77
CA TYR A 36 -2.88 9.77 10.95
C TYR A 36 -2.51 9.57 9.48
N ARG A 37 -1.61 10.39 8.94
CA ARG A 37 -1.07 10.21 7.58
C ARG A 37 -0.40 8.85 7.43
N ASN A 38 0.47 8.47 8.36
CA ASN A 38 1.13 7.16 8.33
C ASN A 38 0.12 6.00 8.40
N TYR A 39 -0.93 6.11 9.21
CA TYR A 39 -2.00 5.11 9.28
C TYR A 39 -2.72 4.94 7.93
N ILE A 40 -3.11 6.06 7.30
CA ILE A 40 -3.77 6.04 5.99
C ILE A 40 -2.83 5.46 4.92
N THR A 41 -1.54 5.80 4.95
CA THR A 41 -0.55 5.23 4.02
C THR A 41 -0.42 3.72 4.18
N LYS A 42 -0.36 3.20 5.41
CA LYS A 42 -0.35 1.75 5.68
C LYS A 42 -1.62 1.06 5.17
N ALA A 43 -2.78 1.69 5.34
CA ALA A 43 -4.05 1.16 4.84
C ALA A 43 -4.03 1.05 3.30
N LYS A 44 -3.62 2.12 2.61
CA LYS A 44 -3.48 2.12 1.13
C LYS A 44 -2.48 1.07 0.64
N LEU A 45 -1.35 0.92 1.32
CA LEU A 45 -0.34 -0.10 0.99
C LEU A 45 -0.83 -1.52 1.23
N THR A 46 -1.64 -1.72 2.26
CA THR A 46 -2.29 -3.00 2.51
C THR A 46 -3.28 -3.33 1.40
N GLU A 47 -4.06 -2.36 0.93
CA GLU A 47 -4.94 -2.52 -0.24
C GLU A 47 -4.12 -2.87 -1.49
N ALA A 48 -3.01 -2.16 -1.74
CA ALA A 48 -2.10 -2.49 -2.84
C ALA A 48 -1.53 -3.92 -2.73
N PHE A 49 -1.16 -4.35 -1.52
CA PHE A 49 -0.66 -5.70 -1.27
C PHE A 49 -1.71 -6.77 -1.53
N LEU A 50 -2.94 -6.57 -1.04
CA LEU A 50 -4.07 -7.46 -1.28
C LEU A 50 -4.39 -7.56 -2.76
N ALA A 51 -4.29 -6.44 -3.46
CA ALA A 51 -4.52 -6.39 -4.88
C ALA A 51 -3.49 -7.29 -5.62
N VAL A 52 -2.24 -7.43 -5.15
CA VAL A 52 -1.22 -8.29 -5.77
C VAL A 52 -1.40 -9.79 -5.45
N ALA A 53 -2.28 -10.15 -4.51
CA ALA A 53 -2.51 -11.54 -4.11
C ALA A 53 -2.83 -12.52 -5.25
N PRO A 54 -3.63 -12.18 -6.28
CA PRO A 54 -3.92 -13.08 -7.41
C PRO A 54 -2.67 -13.51 -8.16
N ILE A 55 -1.65 -12.66 -8.27
CA ILE A 55 -0.38 -13.03 -8.91
C ILE A 55 0.34 -14.07 -8.06
N LYS A 56 0.33 -13.90 -6.73
CA LYS A 56 0.98 -14.85 -5.83
C LYS A 56 0.34 -16.23 -5.96
N PHE A 57 -0.99 -16.28 -5.99
CA PHE A 57 -1.73 -17.53 -6.17
C PHE A 57 -1.47 -18.14 -7.54
N GLY A 58 -1.56 -17.35 -8.62
CA GLY A 58 -1.28 -17.83 -9.97
C GLY A 58 0.15 -18.37 -10.11
N LEU A 59 1.14 -17.75 -9.46
CA LEU A 59 2.51 -18.26 -9.47
C LEU A 59 2.65 -19.59 -8.74
N VAL A 60 1.98 -19.73 -7.58
CA VAL A 60 1.96 -21.00 -6.83
C VAL A 60 1.32 -22.09 -7.66
N GLU A 61 0.19 -21.82 -8.30
CA GLU A 61 -0.49 -22.74 -9.20
C GLU A 61 0.39 -23.11 -10.39
N TYR A 62 1.00 -22.12 -11.04
CA TYR A 62 1.91 -22.34 -12.17
C TYR A 62 3.07 -23.25 -11.79
N VAL A 63 3.70 -23.04 -10.63
CA VAL A 63 4.79 -23.89 -10.14
C VAL A 63 4.28 -25.27 -9.72
N SER A 64 3.05 -25.37 -9.18
CA SER A 64 2.44 -26.66 -8.87
C SER A 64 2.18 -27.52 -10.12
N VAL A 65 1.87 -26.89 -11.26
CA VAL A 65 1.63 -27.59 -12.53
C VAL A 65 2.93 -27.85 -13.30
N ASN A 66 3.83 -26.86 -13.35
CA ASN A 66 5.03 -26.90 -14.21
C ASN A 66 6.32 -27.29 -13.45
N GLY A 67 6.26 -27.44 -12.14
CA GLY A 67 7.39 -27.80 -11.27
C GLY A 67 8.44 -26.71 -11.05
N SER A 68 8.44 -25.63 -11.86
CA SER A 68 9.39 -24.52 -11.72
C SER A 68 8.86 -23.24 -12.36
N THR A 69 9.51 -22.10 -12.08
CA THR A 69 9.23 -20.82 -12.74
C THR A 69 10.03 -20.61 -14.04
N ALA A 70 10.83 -21.58 -14.49
CA ALA A 70 11.73 -21.43 -15.63
C ALA A 70 11.00 -21.04 -16.93
N GLY A 71 9.79 -21.55 -17.14
CA GLY A 71 8.96 -21.19 -18.30
C GLY A 71 8.49 -19.73 -18.32
N LEU A 72 8.60 -19.00 -17.19
CA LEU A 72 8.29 -17.58 -17.10
C LEU A 72 9.51 -16.68 -17.40
N ALA A 73 10.70 -17.28 -17.56
CA ALA A 73 11.92 -16.53 -17.82
C ALA A 73 11.86 -15.78 -19.16
N GLY A 74 12.32 -14.52 -19.16
CA GLY A 74 12.41 -13.70 -20.38
C GLY A 74 11.08 -13.23 -20.97
N LYS A 75 9.93 -13.65 -20.41
CA LYS A 75 8.61 -13.16 -20.82
C LYS A 75 8.40 -11.71 -20.36
N THR A 76 7.65 -10.94 -21.14
CA THR A 76 7.16 -9.62 -20.71
C THR A 76 6.20 -9.78 -19.54
N TRP A 77 6.04 -8.75 -18.73
CA TRP A 77 5.16 -8.79 -17.56
C TRP A 77 3.70 -9.16 -17.92
N SER A 78 3.20 -8.67 -19.05
CA SER A 78 1.85 -8.98 -19.53
C SER A 78 1.70 -10.43 -19.99
N ALA A 79 2.74 -10.99 -20.61
CA ALA A 79 2.78 -12.41 -20.96
C ALA A 79 2.83 -13.28 -19.70
N VAL A 80 3.62 -12.90 -18.69
CA VAL A 80 3.62 -13.60 -17.39
C VAL A 80 2.23 -13.59 -16.79
N LEU A 81 1.55 -12.45 -16.68
CA LEU A 81 0.19 -12.40 -16.12
C LEU A 81 -0.81 -13.28 -16.87
N LYS A 82 -0.72 -13.35 -18.20
CA LYS A 82 -1.55 -14.24 -19.01
C LYS A 82 -1.32 -15.72 -18.70
N GLU A 83 -0.06 -16.14 -18.55
CA GLU A 83 0.29 -17.52 -18.15
C GLU A 83 -0.20 -17.85 -16.73
N LEU A 84 -0.23 -16.85 -15.84
CA LEU A 84 -0.74 -16.98 -14.47
C LEU A 84 -2.28 -16.87 -14.38
N GLY A 85 -2.99 -16.69 -15.50
CA GLY A 85 -4.45 -16.52 -15.51
C GLY A 85 -4.94 -15.20 -14.90
N VAL A 86 -4.08 -14.19 -14.75
CA VAL A 86 -4.40 -12.89 -14.15
C VAL A 86 -4.67 -11.85 -15.24
N SER A 87 -5.77 -11.10 -15.10
CA SER A 87 -6.12 -10.02 -16.03
C SER A 87 -5.11 -8.86 -15.99
N VAL A 88 -4.69 -8.38 -17.17
CA VAL A 88 -3.74 -7.27 -17.33
C VAL A 88 -4.32 -5.89 -16.98
N ASN A 89 -5.65 -5.77 -16.94
CA ASN A 89 -6.36 -4.52 -16.57
C ASN A 89 -6.17 -4.13 -15.10
N PHE A 90 -5.54 -5.01 -14.33
CA PHE A 90 -5.21 -4.80 -12.94
C PHE A 90 -4.09 -3.74 -12.75
N PHE A 91 -3.24 -3.53 -13.77
CA PHE A 91 -2.09 -2.62 -13.75
C PHE A 91 -2.31 -1.42 -14.68
N GLY A 92 -1.62 -0.30 -14.40
CA GLY A 92 -1.67 0.92 -15.20
C GLY A 92 -2.33 2.10 -14.48
N ASP A 93 -2.50 3.22 -15.19
CA ASP A 93 -2.92 4.51 -14.61
C ASP A 93 -4.35 4.48 -14.02
N ASN A 94 -5.17 3.47 -14.37
CA ASN A 94 -6.50 3.26 -13.81
C ASN A 94 -6.52 2.42 -12.52
N SER A 95 -5.40 1.76 -12.18
CA SER A 95 -5.29 1.04 -10.91
C SER A 95 -5.15 2.04 -9.77
N ARG A 96 -5.80 1.77 -8.64
CA ARG A 96 -5.90 2.74 -7.55
C ARG A 96 -4.56 3.01 -6.86
N TYR A 97 -3.75 1.96 -6.69
CA TYR A 97 -2.48 2.02 -5.97
C TYR A 97 -1.32 1.30 -6.66
N VAL A 98 -1.58 0.40 -7.62
CA VAL A 98 -0.57 -0.48 -8.19
C VAL A 98 -0.32 -0.14 -9.66
N LYS A 99 0.85 0.39 -9.98
CA LYS A 99 1.15 0.91 -11.32
C LYS A 99 1.65 -0.17 -12.25
N ASN A 100 2.67 -0.93 -11.85
CA ASN A 100 3.29 -1.92 -12.72
C ASN A 100 3.85 -3.11 -11.96
N PHE A 101 3.98 -4.23 -12.66
CA PHE A 101 4.48 -5.50 -12.15
C PHE A 101 5.73 -5.96 -12.93
N TRP A 102 6.67 -6.56 -12.23
CA TRP A 102 7.84 -7.22 -12.83
C TRP A 102 8.11 -8.56 -12.15
N TRP A 103 8.41 -9.55 -12.99
CA TRP A 103 8.90 -10.86 -12.58
C TRP A 103 10.41 -10.95 -12.78
N ASN A 104 11.14 -11.40 -11.77
CA ASN A 104 12.55 -11.77 -11.87
C ASN A 104 12.72 -13.27 -11.58
N ASN A 105 12.95 -14.03 -12.65
CA ASN A 105 13.06 -15.49 -12.55
C ASN A 105 14.31 -15.96 -11.79
N THR A 106 15.42 -15.24 -11.87
CA THR A 106 16.68 -15.66 -11.21
C THR A 106 16.59 -15.60 -9.70
N LYS A 107 15.83 -14.62 -9.17
CA LYS A 107 15.65 -14.41 -7.73
C LYS A 107 14.28 -14.85 -7.23
N SER A 108 13.46 -15.44 -8.10
CA SER A 108 12.04 -15.76 -7.84
C SER A 108 11.29 -14.61 -7.17
N GLU A 109 11.44 -13.40 -7.75
CA GLU A 109 11.06 -12.15 -7.10
C GLU A 109 10.01 -11.40 -7.93
N ILE A 110 8.92 -11.05 -7.25
CA ILE A 110 7.90 -10.13 -7.72
C ILE A 110 8.27 -8.72 -7.25
N ARG A 111 8.28 -7.77 -8.18
CA ARG A 111 8.39 -6.34 -7.88
C ARG A 111 7.14 -5.62 -8.36
N VAL A 112 6.60 -4.77 -7.52
CA VAL A 112 5.41 -3.97 -7.82
C VAL A 112 5.71 -2.51 -7.52
N SER A 113 5.43 -1.63 -8.48
CA SER A 113 5.49 -0.18 -8.30
C SER A 113 4.12 0.39 -7.99
N PHE A 114 4.11 1.56 -7.36
CA PHE A 114 2.90 2.24 -6.95
C PHE A 114 2.54 3.39 -7.89
N THR A 115 1.27 3.74 -7.89
CA THR A 115 0.75 4.92 -8.59
C THR A 115 1.09 6.20 -7.84
N ASP A 116 0.97 7.36 -8.50
CA ASP A 116 1.22 8.67 -7.88
C ASP A 116 0.21 9.04 -6.77
N ASN A 117 -0.92 8.31 -6.65
CA ASN A 117 -1.86 8.39 -5.52
C ASN A 117 -1.29 7.91 -4.17
N LEU A 118 -0.05 7.39 -4.19
CA LEU A 118 0.67 6.90 -3.03
C LEU A 118 2.09 7.53 -2.99
N PRO A 119 2.20 8.84 -2.71
CA PRO A 119 3.47 9.56 -2.80
C PRO A 119 4.54 9.03 -1.84
N GLU A 120 4.15 8.49 -0.68
CA GLU A 120 5.06 7.91 0.30
C GLU A 120 5.79 6.67 -0.19
N ALA A 121 5.24 6.02 -1.23
CA ALA A 121 5.81 4.85 -1.87
C ALA A 121 6.41 5.15 -3.25
N ASN A 122 6.43 6.43 -3.67
CA ASN A 122 6.92 6.80 -5.00
C ASN A 122 8.42 6.50 -5.14
N GLY A 123 8.82 5.93 -6.28
CA GLY A 123 10.18 5.46 -6.53
C GLY A 123 10.60 4.23 -5.70
N ARG A 124 9.70 3.67 -4.87
CA ARG A 124 9.91 2.45 -4.10
C ARG A 124 9.08 1.30 -4.66
N TYR A 125 9.47 0.08 -4.32
CA TYR A 125 8.80 -1.14 -4.77
C TYR A 125 8.36 -2.00 -3.59
N LEU A 126 7.19 -2.63 -3.71
CA LEU A 126 6.90 -3.83 -2.95
C LEU A 126 7.66 -4.98 -3.60
N VAL A 127 8.50 -5.63 -2.82
CA VAL A 127 9.34 -6.72 -3.31
C VAL A 127 9.01 -7.98 -2.52
N MET A 128 8.57 -9.01 -3.23
CA MET A 128 8.19 -10.30 -2.66
C MET A 128 9.00 -11.41 -3.33
N ARG A 129 9.74 -12.16 -2.53
CA ARG A 129 10.50 -13.32 -2.99
C ARG A 129 9.76 -14.60 -2.62
N ALA A 130 9.66 -15.50 -3.58
CA ALA A 130 9.24 -16.87 -3.35
C ALA A 130 10.46 -17.72 -2.95
N ASP A 131 10.31 -18.46 -1.86
CA ASP A 131 11.23 -19.50 -1.43
C ASP A 131 10.64 -20.86 -1.85
N LEU A 132 11.44 -21.64 -2.58
CA LEU A 132 11.06 -22.89 -3.23
C LEU A 132 11.81 -24.11 -2.66
N ASP A 133 12.64 -23.93 -1.62
CA ASP A 133 13.69 -24.89 -1.26
C ASP A 133 13.21 -26.11 -0.44
N SER A 134 11.92 -26.22 -0.08
CA SER A 134 11.44 -27.25 0.87
C SER A 134 10.08 -27.87 0.57
N GLY A 135 9.60 -27.77 -0.68
CA GLY A 135 8.26 -28.27 -1.05
C GLY A 135 7.09 -27.45 -0.49
N ALA A 136 7.38 -26.39 0.27
CA ALA A 136 6.41 -25.39 0.71
C ALA A 136 6.72 -24.04 0.04
N PHE A 137 5.72 -23.48 -0.63
CA PHE A 137 5.83 -22.18 -1.26
C PHE A 137 5.72 -21.07 -0.19
N ARG A 138 6.85 -20.48 0.21
CA ARG A 138 6.86 -19.39 1.22
C ARG A 138 7.15 -18.05 0.56
N TRP A 139 6.29 -17.08 0.85
CA TRP A 139 6.50 -15.70 0.43
C TRP A 139 7.25 -14.93 1.51
N ARG A 140 8.32 -14.24 1.12
CA ARG A 140 9.07 -13.32 1.99
C ARG A 140 9.08 -11.93 1.36
N CYS A 141 8.61 -10.92 2.08
CA CYS A 141 8.79 -9.54 1.64
C CYS A 141 10.21 -9.05 1.96
N LEU A 142 10.78 -8.25 1.07
CA LEU A 142 12.05 -7.57 1.33
C LEU A 142 11.78 -6.13 1.77
N SER A 143 12.54 -5.66 2.76
CA SER A 143 12.50 -4.29 3.24
C SER A 143 13.64 -3.45 2.64
N SER A 144 13.54 -2.13 2.82
CA SER A 144 14.56 -1.17 2.41
C SER A 144 15.97 -1.47 2.96
N THR A 145 16.06 -2.20 4.08
CA THR A 145 17.34 -2.61 4.70
C THR A 145 18.05 -3.71 3.90
N THR A 146 17.29 -4.57 3.22
CA THR A 146 17.82 -5.66 2.39
C THR A 146 17.95 -5.24 0.92
N TYR A 147 17.07 -4.37 0.45
CA TYR A 147 17.07 -3.86 -0.91
C TYR A 147 16.71 -2.38 -0.90
N SER A 148 17.65 -1.52 -1.27
CA SER A 148 17.52 -0.06 -1.11
C SER A 148 16.35 0.56 -1.86
N LEU A 149 15.78 -0.11 -2.86
CA LEU A 149 14.59 0.33 -3.60
C LEU A 149 13.29 -0.25 -3.03
N ALA A 150 13.34 -1.17 -2.07
CA ALA A 150 12.15 -1.69 -1.42
C ALA A 150 11.53 -0.68 -0.46
N LEU A 151 10.27 -0.92 -0.11
CA LEU A 151 9.56 -0.17 0.92
C LEU A 151 10.23 -0.32 2.31
N PRO A 152 10.18 0.74 3.14
CA PRO A 152 10.55 0.64 4.55
C PRO A 152 9.74 -0.43 5.27
N ALA A 153 10.37 -1.14 6.22
CA ALA A 153 9.74 -2.24 6.96
C ALA A 153 8.47 -1.79 7.73
N GLU A 154 8.42 -0.53 8.15
CA GLU A 154 7.26 0.06 8.83
C GLU A 154 5.97 0.01 8.00
N TYR A 155 6.11 0.04 6.67
CA TYR A 155 5.01 0.10 5.72
C TYR A 155 4.64 -1.27 5.15
N LEU A 156 5.37 -2.33 5.49
CA LEU A 156 5.03 -3.68 5.11
C LEU A 156 3.86 -4.19 5.96
N PRO A 157 2.89 -4.89 5.36
CA PRO A 157 1.80 -5.49 6.12
C PRO A 157 2.33 -6.61 7.04
N THR A 158 1.61 -6.89 8.11
CA THR A 158 1.97 -7.93 9.10
C THR A 158 2.07 -9.34 8.49
N SER A 159 1.37 -9.61 7.40
CA SER A 159 1.52 -10.85 6.62
C SER A 159 2.88 -10.99 5.93
N CYS A 160 3.70 -9.95 5.99
CA CYS A 160 5.01 -9.84 5.34
C CYS A 160 6.13 -9.36 6.27
N GLN A 161 5.86 -9.23 7.57
CA GLN A 161 6.84 -9.04 8.64
C GLN A 161 7.11 -10.39 9.32
#